data_AF-A0A7Y1F8H9-F1
#
_entry.id   AF-A0A7Y1F8H9-F1
#
_cell.length_a   1.000
_cell.length_b   1.000
_cell.length_c   1.000
_cell.angle_alpha   90.00
_cell.angle_beta   90.00
_cell.angle_gamma   90.00
#
_symmetry.space_group_name_H-M   'P 1'
#
loop_
_entity.id
_entity.type
_entity.pdbx_description
1 polymer ?
#
loop_
_entity_poly.entity_id
_entity_poly.type
_entity_poly.pdbx_seq_one_letter_code
_entity_poly.pdbx_strand_id
1 'polypeptide(L)'
;MSNHKKNDVTIECEPAPPRLEVEAETIVQWDDQGMFMEAHSYDNFVERSEGGVRGIRPDGVTISMIDGDITIENLIPKSVGIRDISEIESLAVRTVDQTRIYRIDFFDGGDIEVAHSQDGQVKGFTGRNFNQTLNQNNEAIVSRGHSANHQAH
;
A
#
# COMPACT_ATOMS: atom_id res chain seq x y z
N MET A 1 -23.30 -35.68 -0.57
CA MET A 1 -22.79 -34.48 0.13
C MET A 1 -21.68 -34.98 1.05
N SER A 2 -20.40 -34.70 0.82
CA SER A 2 -19.76 -33.38 0.84
C SER A 2 -18.57 -33.32 -0.13
N ASN A 3 -18.59 -32.37 -1.06
CA ASN A 3 -17.42 -31.95 -1.82
C ASN A 3 -16.68 -30.90 -0.98
N HIS A 4 -15.73 -31.32 -0.14
CA HIS A 4 -14.74 -30.40 0.42
C HIS A 4 -13.61 -30.22 -0.59
N LYS A 5 -13.84 -29.34 -1.59
CA LYS A 5 -12.72 -28.68 -2.26
C LYS A 5 -12.04 -27.81 -1.20
N LYS A 6 -10.85 -28.21 -0.76
CA LYS A 6 -9.92 -27.28 -0.13
C LYS A 6 -9.66 -26.18 -1.16
N ASN A 7 -9.93 -24.95 -0.79
CA ASN A 7 -9.58 -23.79 -1.61
C ASN A 7 -8.07 -23.64 -1.50
N ASP A 8 -7.33 -24.33 -2.37
CA ASP A 8 -5.92 -24.06 -2.57
C ASP A 8 -5.81 -22.63 -3.09
N VAL A 9 -5.19 -21.76 -2.30
CA VAL A 9 -4.86 -20.40 -2.74
C VAL A 9 -3.58 -20.50 -3.55
N THR A 10 -3.72 -20.60 -4.86
CA THR A 10 -2.61 -20.44 -5.80
C THR A 10 -2.37 -18.95 -5.96
N ILE A 11 -1.29 -18.43 -5.37
CA ILE A 11 -0.79 -17.08 -5.67
C ILE A 11 0.09 -17.21 -6.91
N GLU A 12 -0.47 -16.93 -8.08
CA GLU A 12 0.30 -16.78 -9.30
C GLU A 12 0.94 -15.38 -9.31
N CYS A 13 2.22 -15.31 -9.00
CA CYS A 13 3.01 -14.11 -9.23
C CYS A 13 3.33 -14.05 -10.73
N GLU A 14 2.72 -13.13 -11.48
CA GLU A 14 3.16 -12.85 -12.84
C GLU A 14 4.60 -12.31 -12.79
N PRO A 15 5.59 -13.02 -13.37
CA PRO A 15 6.94 -12.51 -13.40
C PRO A 15 6.97 -11.28 -14.30
N ALA A 16 7.33 -10.13 -13.72
CA ALA A 16 7.81 -8.99 -14.50
C ALA A 16 8.94 -9.48 -15.43
N PRO A 17 9.04 -8.95 -16.67
CA PRO A 17 9.90 -9.50 -17.71
C PRO A 17 11.37 -9.62 -17.28
N PRO A 18 12.09 -10.62 -17.82
CA PRO A 18 13.19 -11.28 -17.13
C PRO A 18 14.37 -10.33 -16.98
N ARG A 19 14.73 -10.06 -15.72
CA ARG A 19 16.06 -9.56 -15.38
C ARG A 19 16.68 -10.50 -14.37
N LEU A 20 17.63 -11.28 -14.90
CA LEU A 20 18.56 -12.18 -14.21
C LEU A 20 17.91 -13.37 -13.49
N GLU A 21 18.46 -14.55 -13.72
CA GLU A 21 18.20 -15.73 -12.92
C GLU A 21 18.55 -15.39 -11.46
N VAL A 22 17.54 -15.11 -10.64
CA VAL A 22 17.70 -14.99 -9.20
C VAL A 22 17.49 -16.39 -8.65
N GLU A 23 18.58 -17.10 -8.34
CA GLU A 23 18.54 -18.24 -7.43
C GLU A 23 18.05 -17.71 -6.08
N ALA A 24 16.76 -17.83 -5.81
CA ALA A 24 16.20 -17.51 -4.51
C ALA A 24 15.88 -18.81 -3.78
N GLU A 25 16.48 -18.97 -2.60
CA GLU A 25 16.12 -20.04 -1.69
C GLU A 25 14.74 -19.72 -1.10
N THR A 26 13.79 -20.64 -1.31
CA THR A 26 12.51 -20.60 -0.59
C THR A 26 12.62 -21.52 0.61
N ILE A 27 12.55 -20.93 1.81
CA ILE A 27 12.59 -21.67 3.07
C ILE A 27 11.17 -21.78 3.59
N VAL A 28 10.67 -22.99 3.81
CA VAL A 28 9.35 -23.24 4.40
C VAL A 28 9.52 -24.02 5.69
N GLN A 29 8.98 -23.48 6.77
CA GLN A 29 9.00 -24.12 8.08
C GLN A 29 7.62 -24.66 8.44
N TRP A 30 7.63 -25.88 8.97
CA TRP A 30 6.47 -26.61 9.44
C TRP A 30 6.68 -26.96 10.92
N ASP A 31 5.61 -27.04 11.69
CA ASP A 31 5.68 -27.55 13.06
C ASP A 31 5.79 -29.10 13.09
N ASP A 32 5.95 -29.66 14.29
CA ASP A 32 6.04 -31.11 14.51
C ASP A 32 4.77 -31.90 14.10
N GLN A 33 3.67 -31.20 13.82
CA GLN A 33 2.40 -31.77 13.34
C GLN A 33 2.24 -31.63 11.82
N GLY A 34 3.22 -31.04 11.13
CA GLY A 34 3.18 -30.77 9.70
C GLY A 34 2.30 -29.56 9.33
N MET A 35 1.99 -28.68 10.29
CA MET A 35 1.26 -27.44 10.03
C MET A 35 2.21 -26.33 9.61
N PHE A 36 1.77 -25.49 8.68
CA PHE A 36 2.54 -24.35 8.20
C PHE A 36 2.82 -23.36 9.35
N MET A 37 4.08 -22.94 9.47
CA MET A 37 4.50 -21.93 10.44
C MET A 37 4.91 -20.64 9.72
N GLU A 38 5.91 -20.72 8.84
CA GLU A 38 6.40 -19.57 8.08
C GLU A 38 7.04 -19.99 6.75
N ALA A 39 7.10 -19.04 5.83
CA ALA A 39 7.86 -19.14 4.59
C ALA A 39 8.59 -17.83 4.29
N HIS A 40 9.80 -17.97 3.77
CA HIS A 40 10.59 -16.87 3.22
C HIS A 40 10.82 -17.13 1.75
N SER A 41 10.52 -16.15 0.89
CA SER A 41 10.75 -16.26 -0.55
C SER A 41 10.97 -14.87 -1.16
N TYR A 42 12.10 -14.65 -1.84
CA TYR A 42 12.42 -13.37 -2.49
C TYR A 42 12.23 -12.16 -1.54
N ASP A 43 12.78 -12.23 -0.33
CA ASP A 43 12.63 -11.23 0.75
C ASP A 43 11.19 -11.02 1.26
N ASN A 44 10.20 -11.73 0.73
CA ASN A 44 8.87 -11.81 1.32
C ASN A 44 8.92 -12.76 2.51
N PHE A 45 8.20 -12.39 3.57
CA PHE A 45 8.02 -13.20 4.76
C PHE A 45 6.53 -13.49 4.92
N VAL A 46 6.15 -14.74 5.11
CA VAL A 46 4.77 -15.15 5.38
C VAL A 46 4.78 -15.98 6.64
N GLU A 47 3.93 -15.66 7.59
CA GLU A 47 3.80 -16.42 8.84
C GLU A 47 2.34 -16.72 9.15
N ARG A 48 2.15 -17.75 9.97
CA ARG A 48 0.88 -18.04 10.61
C ARG A 48 0.59 -17.01 11.70
N SER A 49 -0.60 -16.42 11.64
CA SER A 49 -1.14 -15.57 12.69
C SER A 49 -2.35 -16.27 13.34
N GLU A 50 -2.72 -15.86 14.55
CA GLU A 50 -4.01 -16.27 15.11
C GLU A 50 -5.14 -15.91 14.13
N GLY A 51 -5.99 -16.88 13.80
CA GLY A 51 -7.08 -16.71 12.82
C GLY A 51 -6.68 -16.72 11.34
N GLY A 52 -5.40 -16.82 10.97
CA GLY A 52 -5.02 -16.90 9.55
C GLY A 52 -3.54 -16.73 9.22
N VAL A 53 -3.24 -15.88 8.23
CA VAL A 53 -1.87 -15.67 7.71
C VAL A 53 -1.54 -14.19 7.58
N ARG A 54 -0.28 -13.86 7.78
CA ARG A 54 0.28 -12.52 7.58
C ARG A 54 1.48 -12.62 6.63
N GLY A 55 1.44 -11.85 5.54
CA GLY A 55 2.55 -11.69 4.61
C GLY A 55 3.13 -10.28 4.72
N ILE A 56 4.45 -10.18 4.74
CA ILE A 56 5.23 -8.95 4.73
C ILE A 56 6.07 -8.95 3.46
N ARG A 57 5.82 -7.96 2.60
CA ARG A 57 6.60 -7.75 1.38
C ARG A 57 7.93 -7.04 1.70
N PRO A 58 8.93 -7.09 0.80
CA PRO A 58 10.19 -6.37 0.97
C PRO A 58 10.03 -4.85 1.12
N ASP A 59 8.94 -4.29 0.60
CA ASP A 59 8.59 -2.87 0.72
C ASP A 59 7.93 -2.50 2.06
N GLY A 60 7.81 -3.46 2.99
CA GLY A 60 7.22 -3.27 4.32
C GLY A 60 5.69 -3.33 4.33
N VAL A 61 5.05 -3.53 3.18
CA VAL A 61 3.59 -3.72 3.11
C VAL A 61 3.22 -5.03 3.77
N THR A 62 2.28 -4.94 4.69
CA THR A 62 1.75 -6.10 5.40
C THR A 62 0.37 -6.42 4.86
N ILE A 63 0.17 -7.66 4.43
CA ILE A 63 -1.11 -8.18 3.97
C ILE A 63 -1.49 -9.28 4.95
N SER A 64 -2.58 -9.11 5.69
CA SER A 64 -3.11 -10.13 6.58
C SER A 64 -4.45 -10.63 6.06
N MET A 65 -4.66 -11.94 6.17
CA MET A 65 -5.96 -12.58 5.98
C MET A 65 -6.28 -13.31 7.29
N ILE A 66 -7.15 -12.72 8.10
CA ILE A 66 -7.51 -13.22 9.44
C ILE A 66 -9.02 -13.39 9.47
N ASP A 67 -9.50 -14.60 9.78
CA ASP A 67 -10.92 -14.94 9.86
C ASP A 67 -11.74 -14.61 8.60
N GLY A 68 -11.08 -14.54 7.44
CA GLY A 68 -11.67 -14.21 6.14
C GLY A 68 -11.61 -12.73 5.76
N ASP A 69 -11.20 -11.85 6.69
CA ASP A 69 -10.99 -10.44 6.43
C ASP A 69 -9.56 -10.20 5.92
N ILE A 70 -9.45 -9.42 4.83
CA ILE A 70 -8.16 -9.04 4.24
C ILE A 70 -7.85 -7.61 4.67
N THR A 71 -6.72 -7.41 5.35
CA THR A 71 -6.19 -6.09 5.72
C THR A 71 -4.86 -5.84 5.01
N ILE A 72 -4.66 -4.63 4.50
CA ILE A 72 -3.39 -4.20 3.90
C ILE A 72 -2.90 -2.96 4.65
N GLU A 73 -1.72 -3.05 5.24
CA GLU A 73 -1.08 -1.99 6.02
C GLU A 73 0.23 -1.53 5.35
N ASN A 74 0.62 -0.29 5.62
CA ASN A 74 1.85 0.34 5.10
C ASN A 74 1.93 0.42 3.57
N LEU A 75 0.80 0.29 2.86
CA LEU A 75 0.74 0.43 1.41
C LEU A 75 1.07 1.86 0.99
N ILE A 76 2.24 2.03 0.36
CA ILE A 76 2.60 3.28 -0.30
C ILE A 76 1.97 3.25 -1.70
N PRO A 77 1.14 4.25 -2.07
CA PRO A 77 0.53 4.28 -3.38
C PRO A 77 1.61 4.48 -4.46
N LYS A 78 1.38 3.91 -5.64
CA LYS A 78 2.27 4.06 -6.79
C LYS A 78 2.41 5.52 -7.22
N SER A 79 1.33 6.28 -7.12
CA SER A 79 1.27 7.70 -7.45
C SER A 79 0.25 8.40 -6.56
N VAL A 80 0.43 9.72 -6.40
CA VAL A 80 -0.57 10.60 -5.78
C VAL A 80 -1.00 11.62 -6.83
N GLY A 81 -2.28 11.61 -7.17
CA GLY A 81 -2.87 12.49 -8.19
C GLY A 81 -3.97 13.37 -7.61
N ILE A 82 -4.19 14.51 -8.26
CA ILE A 82 -5.31 15.42 -7.97
C ILE A 82 -6.25 15.39 -9.17
N ARG A 83 -7.55 15.21 -8.92
CA ARG A 83 -8.55 15.11 -9.99
C ARG A 83 -8.96 16.47 -10.55
N ASP A 84 -9.07 17.49 -9.69
CA ASP A 84 -9.49 18.83 -10.07
C ASP A 84 -8.46 19.87 -9.60
N ILE A 85 -7.73 20.46 -10.56
CA ILE A 85 -6.72 21.47 -10.28
C ILE A 85 -7.31 22.78 -9.75
N SER A 86 -8.61 23.03 -9.98
CA SER A 86 -9.28 24.24 -9.48
C SER A 86 -9.42 24.25 -7.96
N GLU A 87 -9.20 23.11 -7.31
CA GLU A 87 -9.18 22.98 -5.85
C GLU A 87 -7.85 23.44 -5.22
N ILE A 88 -6.80 23.67 -6.03
CA ILE A 88 -5.45 23.99 -5.54
C ILE A 88 -5.27 25.50 -5.38
N GLU A 89 -4.96 25.93 -4.16
CA GLU A 89 -4.59 27.32 -3.85
C GLU A 89 -3.11 27.57 -4.19
N SER A 90 -2.22 26.68 -3.77
CA SER A 90 -0.79 26.77 -4.05
C SER A 90 -0.10 25.43 -4.18
N LEU A 91 0.99 25.44 -4.96
CA LEU A 91 1.92 24.33 -5.10
C LEU A 91 3.33 24.82 -4.82
N ALA A 92 4.02 24.16 -3.89
CA ALA A 92 5.43 24.39 -3.61
C ALA A 92 6.21 23.09 -3.71
N VAL A 93 7.45 23.18 -4.18
CA VAL A 93 8.35 22.02 -4.26
C VAL A 93 9.62 22.34 -3.50
N ARG A 94 10.02 21.45 -2.59
CA ARG A 94 11.30 21.51 -1.89
C ARG A 94 12.05 20.21 -2.05
N THR A 95 13.37 20.26 -1.95
CA THR A 95 14.22 19.06 -1.95
C THR A 95 14.99 19.00 -0.65
N VAL A 96 14.91 17.88 0.05
CA VAL A 96 15.61 17.61 1.32
C VAL A 96 16.21 16.22 1.21
N ASP A 97 17.52 16.07 1.45
CA ASP A 97 18.22 14.78 1.42
C ASP A 97 17.86 13.92 0.20
N GLN A 98 17.98 14.51 -0.99
CA GLN A 98 17.65 13.88 -2.28
C GLN A 98 16.17 13.48 -2.46
N THR A 99 15.29 13.83 -1.52
CA THR A 99 13.85 13.59 -1.59
C THR A 99 13.15 14.85 -2.06
N ARG A 100 12.35 14.75 -3.13
CA ARG A 100 11.50 15.84 -3.63
C ARG A 100 10.17 15.82 -2.90
N ILE A 101 9.83 16.89 -2.21
CA ILE A 101 8.59 17.02 -1.45
C ILE A 101 7.71 18.05 -2.17
N TYR A 102 6.56 17.61 -2.63
CA TYR A 102 5.52 18.44 -3.24
C TYR A 102 4.50 18.77 -2.18
N ARG A 103 4.36 20.06 -1.86
CA ARG A 103 3.32 20.57 -0.96
C ARG A 103 2.22 21.19 -1.80
N ILE A 104 1.01 20.68 -1.67
CA ILE A 104 -0.20 21.22 -2.27
C ILE A 104 -1.08 21.74 -1.13
N ASP A 105 -1.45 23.01 -1.20
CA ASP A 105 -2.46 23.60 -0.32
C ASP A 105 -3.76 23.75 -1.10
N PHE A 106 -4.89 23.35 -0.50
CA PHE A 106 -6.21 23.40 -1.12
C PHE A 106 -6.95 24.69 -0.71
N PHE A 107 -7.79 25.23 -1.60
CA PHE A 107 -8.71 26.32 -1.24
C PHE A 107 -9.60 25.93 -0.05
N ASP A 108 -10.01 26.89 0.77
CA ASP A 108 -10.76 26.66 2.02
C ASP A 108 -10.01 25.85 3.10
N GLY A 109 -8.72 25.60 2.89
CA GLY A 109 -7.81 25.03 3.87
C GLY A 109 -7.65 23.51 3.78
N GLY A 110 -6.51 23.04 4.29
CA GLY A 110 -6.06 21.67 4.11
C GLY A 110 -4.83 21.62 3.21
N ASP A 111 -3.99 20.64 3.44
CA ASP A 111 -2.75 20.48 2.70
C ASP A 111 -2.36 19.01 2.60
N ILE A 112 -1.54 18.71 1.59
CA ILE A 112 -0.85 17.44 1.44
C ILE A 112 0.60 17.68 1.02
N GLU A 113 1.52 17.00 1.70
CA GLU A 113 2.91 16.85 1.32
C GLU A 113 3.14 15.44 0.79
N VAL A 114 3.60 15.32 -0.45
CA VAL A 114 3.95 14.05 -1.10
C VAL A 114 5.45 13.98 -1.30
N ALA A 115 6.08 13.01 -0.65
CA ALA A 115 7.50 12.76 -0.75
C ALA A 115 7.80 11.79 -1.91
N HIS A 116 8.72 12.17 -2.77
CA HIS A 116 9.20 11.38 -3.90
C HIS A 116 10.71 11.17 -3.82
N SER A 117 11.17 9.98 -4.21
CA SER A 117 12.56 9.72 -4.51
C SER A 117 13.02 10.44 -5.78
N GLN A 118 14.33 10.45 -6.07
CA GLN A 118 14.87 11.11 -7.27
C GLN A 118 14.42 10.46 -8.58
N ASP A 119 14.14 9.15 -8.56
CA ASP A 119 13.59 8.38 -9.68
C ASP A 119 12.05 8.52 -9.81
N GLY A 120 11.42 9.34 -8.95
CA GLY A 120 10.01 9.71 -9.08
C GLY A 120 9.03 8.75 -8.40
N GLN A 121 9.50 7.82 -7.58
CA GLN A 121 8.61 6.95 -6.80
C GLN A 121 8.10 7.67 -5.56
N VAL A 122 6.82 7.47 -5.23
CA VAL A 122 6.25 7.96 -3.97
C VAL A 122 6.90 7.20 -2.82
N LYS A 123 7.41 7.93 -1.82
CA LYS A 123 7.93 7.37 -0.56
C LYS A 123 6.94 7.47 0.58
N GLY A 124 5.90 8.29 0.41
CA GLY A 124 4.85 8.52 1.39
C GLY A 124 4.20 9.88 1.19
N PHE A 125 3.11 10.11 1.90
CA PHE A 125 2.45 11.41 1.93
C PHE A 125 1.85 11.65 3.32
N THR A 126 1.71 12.92 3.67
CA THR A 126 1.08 13.35 4.92
C THR A 126 0.32 14.64 4.65
N GLY A 127 -0.62 15.00 5.52
CA GLY A 127 -1.42 16.18 5.29
C GLY A 127 -2.58 16.24 6.27
N ARG A 128 -3.45 17.23 6.05
CA ARG A 128 -4.64 17.46 6.87
C ARG A 128 -5.78 18.00 6.03
N ASN A 129 -7.00 17.70 6.44
CA ASN A 129 -8.24 18.19 5.81
C ASN A 129 -8.25 17.99 4.28
N PHE A 130 -7.90 16.79 3.83
CA PHE A 130 -8.03 16.35 2.44
C PHE A 130 -8.80 15.03 2.40
N ASN A 131 -9.49 14.79 1.29
CA ASN A 131 -10.10 13.50 1.01
C ASN A 131 -9.12 12.64 0.22
N GLN A 132 -9.12 11.34 0.51
CA GLN A 132 -8.29 10.36 -0.20
C GLN A 132 -9.15 9.19 -0.66
N THR A 133 -8.93 8.76 -1.89
CA THR A 133 -9.40 7.48 -2.40
C THR A 133 -8.24 6.72 -3.02
N LEU A 134 -8.23 5.40 -2.86
CA LEU A 134 -7.26 4.53 -3.52
C LEU A 134 -7.98 3.78 -4.63
N ASN A 135 -7.45 3.83 -5.85
CA ASN A 135 -8.03 3.09 -6.98
C ASN A 135 -7.45 1.67 -7.11
N GLN A 136 -7.99 0.88 -8.04
CA GLN A 136 -7.57 -0.50 -8.31
C GLN A 136 -6.13 -0.61 -8.81
N ASN A 137 -5.54 0.49 -9.30
CA ASN A 137 -4.16 0.55 -9.77
C ASN A 137 -3.17 0.97 -8.66
N ASN A 138 -3.61 1.01 -7.39
CA ASN A 138 -2.85 1.52 -6.25
C ASN A 138 -2.42 3.00 -6.42
N GLU A 139 -3.25 3.82 -7.05
CA GLU A 139 -3.02 5.26 -7.17
C GLU A 139 -3.93 5.99 -6.18
N ALA A 140 -3.34 6.87 -5.38
CA ALA A 140 -4.07 7.70 -4.45
C ALA A 140 -4.58 8.94 -5.20
N ILE A 141 -5.90 9.13 -5.23
CA ILE A 141 -6.51 10.36 -5.71
C ILE A 141 -6.92 11.19 -4.51
N VAL A 142 -6.35 12.39 -4.42
CA VAL A 142 -6.60 13.33 -3.35
C VAL A 142 -7.40 14.52 -3.87
N SER A 143 -8.27 15.03 -3.01
CA SER A 143 -9.07 16.22 -3.27
C SER A 143 -9.26 17.03 -2.00
N ARG A 144 -9.76 18.24 -2.15
CA ARG A 144 -10.08 19.11 -1.03
C ARG A 144 -10.99 18.41 -0.03
N GLY A 145 -10.62 18.50 1.25
CA GLY A 145 -11.48 18.06 2.34
C GLY A 145 -12.68 18.98 2.45
N HIS A 146 -13.87 18.41 2.50
CA HIS A 146 -15.05 19.19 2.85
C HIS A 146 -15.09 19.25 4.36
N SER A 147 -14.74 20.40 4.94
CA SER A 147 -15.10 20.66 6.33
C SER A 147 -16.61 20.45 6.44
N ALA A 148 -17.05 19.63 7.38
CA ALA A 148 -18.46 19.53 7.73
C ALA A 148 -18.89 20.86 8.35
N ASN A 149 -19.02 21.91 7.54
CA ASN A 149 -19.78 23.09 7.92
C ASN A 149 -21.21 22.60 8.05
N HIS A 150 -21.63 22.50 9.30
CA HIS A 150 -23.00 22.28 9.68
C HIS A 150 -23.95 23.04 8.75
N GLN A 151 -24.86 22.29 8.13
CA GLN A 151 -26.16 22.84 7.78
C GLN A 151 -26.73 23.48 9.05
N ALA A 152 -26.73 24.80 9.07
CA ALA A 152 -27.61 25.59 9.92
C ALA A 152 -27.77 26.97 9.26
N HIS A 153 -28.75 27.10 8.39
CA HIS A 153 -29.75 28.16 8.46
C HIS A 153 -30.95 27.86 7.55
#